data_AF-A0A970SX65-F1
#
_entry.id   AF-A0A970SX65-F1
#
_cell.length_a   1.000
_cell.length_b   1.000
_cell.length_c   1.000
_cell.angle_alpha   90.00
_cell.angle_beta   90.00
_cell.angle_gamma   90.00
#
_symmetry.space_group_name_H-M   'P 1'
#
loop_
_entity.id
_entity.type
_entity.pdbx_description
1 polymer ?
#
loop_
_entity_poly.entity_id
_entity_poly.type
_entity_poly.pdbx_seq_one_letter_code
_entity_poly.pdbx_strand_id
1 'polypeptide(L)'
;QNFGAGLKILKPSAEKTLDVSNNQYVNEMWDFIDKHQSMNIDTLYKNFMGIGGPKDYGLSRRMVQLYLLCLARNGKVQIQVSGKSGLSTSLIDYSNLDSIDFSAKVLDSMEKVIKMAKPENWEVLRPYAEIILNRTMPETHDDAEISKYRSLLKDHFAEQHHASGRVHSQAQNLFAYLKGTNPYATEVEQVKTLYSVDLATGNDIDNILNGLKSAFDYQAFDIGQVDEDELKDLAVRLTNYNNMANILQYAQELTTAWQYCQEVVPDIPKLKEIRSAQKIISGKLKNLKPYIDSDIKLKTELLGSSAPGSTEKGTINALLKDYATIYIALHDDITDRCNQSRSNIRRLLSGNEWLALPQLEQITALQPSFSSNLEEHVKQLAEGIFSCADSSKNSVMNDLGLQPRHQCNLSLINADTHMDNAHQKESSALDYYSNTLNDKFQIFLNPAIRKRLEQGRSNDIIDHLLECSNVQDIRTLLVKAVHQELAIIDVINRYLKKIVVRKVKLSDFNPDNKTVEGDQIEEIVLQFGEFLTQQMDELVEELKTSGEDADALPMLVLE
;
A
#
# COMPACT_ATOMS: atom_id res chain seq x y z
N GLN A 1 -13.53 -3.28 66.41
CA GLN A 1 -14.39 -4.48 66.30
C GLN A 1 -15.36 -4.26 65.15
N ASN A 2 -15.59 -5.27 64.30
CA ASN A 2 -16.60 -5.22 63.25
C ASN A 2 -17.98 -5.51 63.86
N PHE A 3 -18.83 -4.50 63.97
CA PHE A 3 -20.17 -4.64 64.57
C PHE A 3 -21.21 -5.23 63.60
N GLY A 4 -20.87 -5.45 62.32
CA GLY A 4 -21.81 -5.88 61.28
C GLY A 4 -22.44 -7.26 61.53
N ALA A 5 -21.71 -8.17 62.19
CA ALA A 5 -22.24 -9.50 62.53
C ALA A 5 -23.35 -9.41 63.60
N GLY A 6 -23.14 -8.60 64.64
CA GLY A 6 -24.14 -8.36 65.68
C GLY A 6 -25.37 -7.60 65.17
N LEU A 7 -25.19 -6.77 64.13
CA LEU A 7 -26.27 -6.04 63.47
C LEU A 7 -27.01 -6.86 62.40
N LYS A 8 -26.58 -8.10 62.12
CA LYS A 8 -27.13 -8.97 61.05
C LYS A 8 -27.13 -8.31 59.67
N ILE A 9 -26.05 -7.61 59.31
CA ILE A 9 -25.89 -6.96 57.99
C ILE A 9 -24.75 -7.58 57.17
N LEU A 10 -24.21 -8.71 57.59
CA LEU A 10 -23.12 -9.41 56.92
C LEU A 10 -23.55 -10.84 56.58
N LYS A 11 -22.99 -11.37 55.48
CA LYS A 11 -23.19 -12.76 55.10
C LYS A 11 -22.57 -13.70 56.14
N PRO A 12 -23.31 -14.68 56.70
CA PRO A 12 -22.79 -15.57 57.76
C PRO A 12 -21.54 -16.36 57.36
N SER A 13 -21.38 -16.65 56.07
CA SER A 13 -20.22 -17.36 55.51
C SER A 13 -19.11 -16.45 54.98
N ALA A 14 -19.30 -15.13 54.99
CA ALA A 14 -18.32 -14.16 54.50
C ALA A 14 -18.44 -12.81 55.23
N GLU A 15 -17.75 -12.68 56.37
CA GLU A 15 -17.81 -11.52 57.29
C GLU A 15 -17.35 -10.16 56.71
N LYS A 16 -16.99 -10.11 55.43
CA LYS A 16 -16.66 -8.87 54.69
C LYS A 16 -17.68 -8.51 53.61
N THR A 17 -18.75 -9.30 53.45
CA THR A 17 -19.77 -9.08 52.43
C THR A 17 -21.05 -8.58 53.09
N LEU A 18 -21.54 -7.42 52.66
CA LEU A 18 -22.84 -6.90 53.08
C LEU A 18 -23.95 -7.84 52.63
N ASP A 19 -24.81 -8.27 53.55
CA ASP A 19 -26.01 -9.05 53.26
C ASP A 19 -27.07 -8.72 54.31
N VAL A 20 -28.17 -8.11 53.85
CA VAL A 20 -29.29 -7.68 54.69
C VAL A 20 -30.54 -8.50 54.45
N SER A 21 -30.48 -9.54 53.63
CA SER A 21 -31.65 -10.31 53.18
C SER A 21 -32.43 -10.92 54.35
N ASN A 22 -31.71 -11.35 55.40
CA ASN A 22 -32.26 -11.93 56.62
C ASN A 22 -32.45 -10.90 57.75
N ASN A 23 -32.29 -9.61 57.47
CA ASN A 23 -32.41 -8.54 58.46
C ASN A 23 -33.83 -7.98 58.49
N GLN A 24 -34.61 -8.42 59.49
CA GLN A 24 -35.98 -7.98 59.68
C GLN A 24 -36.12 -6.45 59.77
N TYR A 25 -35.18 -5.74 60.40
CA TYR A 25 -35.27 -4.29 60.57
C TYR A 25 -35.04 -3.55 59.25
N VAL A 26 -34.10 -4.01 58.42
CA VAL A 26 -33.84 -3.42 57.09
C VAL A 26 -35.04 -3.66 56.17
N ASN A 27 -35.61 -4.86 56.19
CA ASN A 27 -36.79 -5.21 55.39
C ASN A 27 -38.04 -4.41 55.82
N GLU A 28 -38.35 -4.36 57.12
CA GLU A 28 -39.50 -3.59 57.61
C GLU A 28 -39.30 -2.07 57.42
N MET A 29 -38.05 -1.58 57.47
CA MET A 29 -37.73 -0.19 57.14
C MET A 29 -37.94 0.11 55.66
N TRP A 30 -37.54 -0.79 54.77
CA TRP A 30 -37.84 -0.67 53.35
C TRP A 30 -39.34 -0.67 53.10
N ASP A 31 -40.10 -1.63 53.64
CA ASP A 31 -41.56 -1.71 53.47
C ASP A 31 -42.30 -0.44 53.94
N PHE A 32 -41.72 0.26 54.91
CA PHE A 32 -42.23 1.55 55.39
C PHE A 32 -41.89 2.71 54.43
N ILE A 33 -40.65 2.76 53.93
CA ILE A 33 -40.18 3.77 52.99
C ILE A 33 -40.86 3.61 51.62
N ASP A 34 -41.03 2.38 51.14
CA ASP A 34 -41.52 2.04 49.80
C ASP A 34 -42.91 2.64 49.49
N LYS A 35 -43.70 2.91 50.53
CA LYS A 35 -45.03 3.55 50.48
C LYS A 35 -44.98 5.06 50.23
N HIS A 36 -43.80 5.67 50.23
CA HIS A 36 -43.60 7.11 50.13
C HIS A 36 -42.55 7.44 49.07
N GLN A 37 -42.77 8.52 48.30
CA GLN A 37 -41.76 9.01 47.34
C GLN A 37 -40.55 9.64 48.05
N SER A 38 -40.81 10.33 49.17
CA SER A 38 -39.77 10.84 50.04
C SER A 38 -40.31 11.08 51.45
N MET A 39 -39.44 11.09 52.45
CA MET A 39 -39.81 11.37 53.84
C MET A 39 -38.67 12.01 54.63
N ASN A 40 -39.01 12.76 55.68
CA ASN A 40 -38.02 13.27 56.61
C ASN A 40 -37.47 12.11 57.47
N ILE A 41 -36.16 12.09 57.72
CA ILE A 41 -35.53 11.05 58.54
C ILE A 41 -36.07 11.00 59.97
N ASP A 42 -36.57 12.13 60.50
CA ASP A 42 -37.21 12.18 61.82
C ASP A 42 -38.45 11.27 61.90
N THR A 43 -39.14 11.05 60.78
CA THR A 43 -40.25 10.10 60.69
C THR A 43 -39.76 8.67 60.89
N LEU A 44 -38.59 8.32 60.34
CA LEU A 44 -37.96 7.01 60.57
C LEU A 44 -37.50 6.86 62.02
N TYR A 45 -36.91 7.90 62.62
CA TYR A 45 -36.51 7.87 64.03
C TYR A 45 -37.71 7.62 64.95
N LYS A 46 -38.82 8.35 64.76
CA LYS A 46 -40.03 8.15 65.58
C LYS A 46 -40.57 6.73 65.46
N ASN A 47 -40.64 6.20 64.24
CA ASN A 47 -41.22 4.88 63.99
C ASN A 47 -40.32 3.73 64.48
N PHE A 48 -39.01 3.78 64.19
CA PHE A 48 -38.09 2.66 64.45
C PHE A 48 -37.34 2.76 65.79
N MET A 49 -37.36 3.92 66.47
CA MET A 49 -36.84 4.05 67.84
C MET A 49 -37.94 3.88 68.92
N GLY A 50 -39.20 3.65 68.54
CA GLY A 50 -40.31 3.40 69.47
C GLY A 50 -40.94 4.67 70.07
N ILE A 51 -40.66 5.86 69.53
CA ILE A 51 -41.20 7.14 70.04
C ILE A 51 -42.52 7.45 69.32
N GLY A 52 -43.62 6.86 69.78
CA GLY A 52 -44.98 7.15 69.30
C GLY A 52 -45.39 6.45 67.99
N GLY A 53 -44.70 5.36 67.62
CA GLY A 53 -45.04 4.52 66.46
C GLY A 53 -46.00 3.35 66.79
N PRO A 54 -46.58 2.69 65.78
CA PRO A 54 -47.50 1.56 65.94
C PRO A 54 -46.83 0.25 66.42
N LYS A 55 -45.50 0.14 66.32
CA LYS A 55 -44.67 -0.96 66.84
C LYS A 55 -43.45 -0.37 67.55
N ASP A 56 -43.04 -0.98 68.66
CA ASP A 56 -41.82 -0.62 69.36
C ASP A 56 -40.65 -1.51 68.90
N TYR A 57 -39.77 -0.95 68.07
CA TYR A 57 -38.58 -1.63 67.56
C TYR A 57 -37.34 -1.42 68.45
N GLY A 58 -37.37 -0.46 69.38
CA GLY A 58 -36.28 -0.18 70.31
C GLY A 58 -34.91 0.14 69.70
N LEU A 59 -34.82 0.52 68.41
CA LEU A 59 -33.54 0.76 67.76
C LEU A 59 -32.93 2.09 68.23
N SER A 60 -31.59 2.14 68.29
CA SER A 60 -30.89 3.42 68.49
C SER A 60 -30.87 4.24 67.19
N ARG A 61 -30.72 5.56 67.31
CA ARG A 61 -30.57 6.47 66.17
C ARG A 61 -29.48 6.01 65.17
N ARG A 62 -28.33 5.56 65.70
CA ARG A 62 -27.19 5.08 64.90
C ARG A 62 -27.51 3.80 64.14
N MET A 63 -28.28 2.88 64.74
CA MET A 63 -28.72 1.66 64.06
C MET A 63 -29.67 2.00 62.90
N VAL A 64 -30.61 2.93 63.10
CA VAL A 64 -31.51 3.40 62.02
C VAL A 64 -30.70 3.99 60.86
N GLN A 65 -29.72 4.85 61.15
CA GLN A 65 -28.84 5.43 60.13
C GLN A 65 -28.01 4.36 59.39
N LEU A 66 -27.48 3.36 60.10
CA LEU A 66 -26.72 2.26 59.47
C LEU A 66 -27.60 1.38 58.57
N TYR A 67 -28.81 1.03 59.00
CA TYR A 67 -29.75 0.29 58.17
C TYR A 67 -30.19 1.08 56.95
N LEU A 68 -30.39 2.39 57.10
CA LEU A 68 -30.69 3.28 55.99
C LEU A 68 -29.52 3.38 54.99
N LEU A 69 -28.28 3.41 55.46
CA LEU A 69 -27.10 3.32 54.59
C LEU A 69 -26.99 1.97 53.88
N CYS A 70 -27.45 0.88 54.49
CA CYS A 70 -27.55 -0.42 53.79
C CYS A 70 -28.58 -0.35 52.65
N LEU A 71 -29.72 0.31 52.87
CA LEU A 71 -30.72 0.55 51.82
C LEU A 71 -30.18 1.47 50.71
N ALA A 72 -29.41 2.49 51.07
CA ALA A 72 -28.74 3.36 50.09
C ALA A 72 -27.68 2.61 49.29
N ARG A 73 -26.91 1.73 49.94
CA ARG A 73 -25.93 0.85 49.29
C ARG A 73 -26.58 -0.16 48.34
N ASN A 74 -27.78 -0.64 48.66
CA ASN A 74 -28.58 -1.51 47.81
C ASN A 74 -29.42 -0.73 46.77
N GLY A 75 -29.15 0.56 46.56
CA GLY A 75 -29.85 1.37 45.54
C GLY A 75 -31.34 1.57 45.77
N LYS A 76 -31.86 1.31 46.97
CA LYS A 76 -33.29 1.45 47.29
C LYS A 76 -33.69 2.89 47.61
N VAL A 77 -32.75 3.67 48.15
CA VAL A 77 -32.98 5.05 48.59
C VAL A 77 -31.78 5.94 48.33
N GLN A 78 -32.02 7.24 48.22
CA GLN A 78 -31.00 8.28 48.39
C GLN A 78 -31.24 9.03 49.69
N ILE A 79 -30.18 9.50 50.32
CA ILE A 79 -30.24 10.24 51.58
C ILE A 79 -29.75 11.67 51.33
N GLN A 80 -30.65 12.63 51.46
CA GLN A 80 -30.30 14.04 51.44
C GLN A 80 -29.63 14.43 52.75
N VAL A 81 -28.50 15.12 52.64
CA VAL A 81 -27.73 15.64 53.76
C VAL A 81 -27.68 17.16 53.74
N SER A 82 -27.75 17.76 54.92
CA SER A 82 -27.64 19.21 55.08
C SER A 82 -26.24 19.71 54.71
N GLY A 83 -26.11 20.99 54.33
CA GLY A 83 -24.81 21.63 54.10
C GLY A 83 -23.88 21.66 55.33
N LYS A 84 -24.38 21.26 56.51
CA LYS A 84 -23.56 21.10 57.73
C LYS A 84 -22.79 19.78 57.76
N SER A 85 -23.04 18.86 56.82
CA SER A 85 -22.35 17.56 56.73
C SER A 85 -20.85 17.70 56.43
N GLY A 86 -20.47 18.73 55.66
CA GLY A 86 -19.10 18.91 55.16
C GLY A 86 -18.77 18.04 53.94
N LEU A 87 -19.75 17.36 53.35
CA LEU A 87 -19.60 16.62 52.10
C LEU A 87 -19.68 17.57 50.89
N SER A 88 -18.97 17.24 49.81
CA SER A 88 -19.08 17.93 48.51
C SER A 88 -20.39 17.60 47.78
N THR A 89 -21.09 16.54 48.18
CA THR A 89 -22.37 16.10 47.65
C THR A 89 -23.50 16.34 48.65
N SER A 90 -24.68 16.72 48.16
CA SER A 90 -25.88 16.93 48.99
C SER A 90 -26.77 15.69 49.09
N LEU A 91 -26.43 14.62 48.35
CA LEU A 91 -27.12 13.34 48.30
C LEU A 91 -26.12 12.21 48.50
N ILE A 92 -26.49 11.21 49.30
CA ILE A 92 -25.75 9.98 49.50
C ILE A 92 -26.55 8.85 48.86
N ASP A 93 -25.92 8.08 47.98
CA ASP A 93 -26.51 6.92 47.31
C ASP A 93 -25.43 5.87 47.00
N TYR A 94 -25.81 4.76 46.34
CA TYR A 94 -24.88 3.68 46.03
C TYR A 94 -23.65 4.11 45.23
N SER A 95 -23.72 5.20 44.45
CA SER A 95 -22.65 5.67 43.56
C SER A 95 -21.53 6.39 44.30
N ASN A 96 -21.81 7.03 45.43
CA ASN A 96 -20.83 7.83 46.17
C ASN A 96 -20.54 7.30 47.58
N LEU A 97 -21.30 6.32 48.07
CA LEU A 97 -21.18 5.79 49.44
C LEU A 97 -19.77 5.29 49.77
N ASP A 98 -19.06 4.70 48.80
CA ASP A 98 -17.70 4.19 48.98
C ASP A 98 -16.64 5.30 49.12
N SER A 99 -16.94 6.50 48.67
CA SER A 99 -16.03 7.66 48.70
C SER A 99 -16.21 8.56 49.93
N ILE A 100 -17.17 8.23 50.80
CA ILE A 100 -17.56 9.07 51.94
C ILE A 100 -16.98 8.50 53.24
N ASP A 101 -16.19 9.33 53.94
CA ASP A 101 -15.80 9.06 55.32
C ASP A 101 -16.93 9.42 56.29
N PHE A 102 -17.64 8.39 56.76
CA PHE A 102 -18.77 8.55 57.67
C PHE A 102 -18.34 8.90 59.10
N SER A 103 -18.49 10.17 59.46
CA SER A 103 -18.39 10.66 60.84
C SER A 103 -19.77 10.86 61.48
N ALA A 104 -19.82 10.99 62.81
CA ALA A 104 -21.05 11.35 63.53
C ALA A 104 -21.73 12.61 62.96
N LYS A 105 -20.93 13.60 62.55
CA LYS A 105 -21.39 14.84 61.92
C LYS A 105 -22.12 14.59 60.60
N VAL A 106 -21.61 13.70 59.75
CA VAL A 106 -22.24 13.34 58.46
C VAL A 106 -23.57 12.63 58.71
N LEU A 107 -23.57 11.62 59.59
CA LEU A 107 -24.77 10.85 59.93
C LEU A 107 -25.86 11.72 60.56
N ASP A 108 -25.50 12.62 61.47
CA ASP A 108 -26.46 13.53 62.12
C ASP A 108 -26.97 14.64 61.20
N SER A 109 -26.32 14.83 60.04
CA SER A 109 -26.72 15.77 59.01
C SER A 109 -27.67 15.18 57.97
N MET A 110 -28.04 13.91 58.07
CA MET A 110 -29.09 13.31 57.22
C MET A 110 -30.43 13.98 57.52
N GLU A 111 -31.14 14.46 56.50
CA GLU A 111 -32.40 15.20 56.64
C GLU A 111 -33.58 14.46 56.01
N LYS A 112 -33.39 13.94 54.80
CA LYS A 112 -34.48 13.39 54.00
C LYS A 112 -34.06 12.07 53.36
N VAL A 113 -34.99 11.13 53.32
CA VAL A 113 -34.86 9.89 52.56
C VAL A 113 -35.74 10.00 51.33
N ILE A 114 -35.16 9.74 50.17
CA ILE A 114 -35.84 9.78 48.87
C ILE A 114 -35.82 8.36 48.33
N LYS A 115 -36.98 7.85 47.93
CA LYS A 115 -37.08 6.53 47.29
C LYS A 115 -36.42 6.61 45.91
N MET A 116 -35.56 5.64 45.58
CA MET A 116 -35.04 5.55 44.23
C MET A 116 -36.19 5.16 43.28
N ALA A 117 -36.43 5.99 42.27
CA ALA A 117 -37.37 5.65 41.21
C ALA A 117 -36.80 4.50 40.38
N LYS A 118 -37.66 3.56 39.98
CA LYS A 118 -37.25 2.53 39.01
C LYS A 118 -36.82 3.24 37.73
N PRO A 119 -35.72 2.81 37.07
CA PRO A 119 -35.38 3.34 35.76
C PRO A 119 -36.55 3.07 34.80
N GLU A 120 -37.19 4.13 34.32
CA GLU A 120 -38.28 4.01 33.36
C GLU A 120 -37.76 3.32 32.09
N ASN A 121 -38.61 2.49 31.48
CA ASN A 121 -38.33 1.75 30.25
C ASN A 121 -37.18 0.72 30.30
N TRP A 122 -36.58 0.45 31.47
CA TRP A 122 -35.54 -0.59 31.57
C TRP A 122 -36.03 -1.96 31.12
N GLU A 123 -37.25 -2.35 31.50
CA GLU A 123 -37.82 -3.66 31.11
C GLU A 123 -38.02 -3.76 29.58
N VAL A 124 -38.20 -2.63 28.90
CA VAL A 124 -38.29 -2.56 27.44
C VAL A 124 -36.90 -2.65 26.83
N LEU A 125 -35.91 -1.93 27.37
CA LEU A 125 -34.55 -1.92 26.84
C LEU A 125 -33.79 -3.22 27.11
N ARG A 126 -34.01 -3.88 28.26
CA ARG A 126 -33.21 -5.01 28.74
C ARG A 126 -33.01 -6.10 27.66
N PRO A 127 -34.04 -6.61 26.97
CA PRO A 127 -33.84 -7.64 25.95
C PRO A 127 -33.00 -7.18 24.75
N TYR A 128 -33.12 -5.91 24.33
CA TYR A 128 -32.26 -5.35 23.28
C TYR A 128 -30.82 -5.18 23.78
N ALA A 129 -30.65 -4.75 25.03
CA ALA A 129 -29.34 -4.61 25.65
C ALA A 129 -28.61 -5.97 25.78
N GLU A 130 -29.34 -7.06 26.04
CA GLU A 130 -28.78 -8.42 26.03
C GLU A 130 -28.18 -8.78 24.67
N ILE A 131 -28.85 -8.39 23.59
CA ILE A 131 -28.39 -8.62 22.21
C ILE A 131 -27.19 -7.73 21.87
N ILE A 132 -27.26 -6.43 22.20
CA ILE A 132 -26.18 -5.46 21.93
C ILE A 132 -24.89 -5.85 22.66
N LEU A 133 -25.00 -6.23 23.94
CA LEU A 133 -23.85 -6.64 24.76
C LEU A 133 -23.49 -8.12 24.59
N ASN A 134 -24.30 -8.89 23.84
CA ASN A 134 -24.18 -10.33 23.69
C ASN A 134 -24.03 -11.07 25.03
N ARG A 135 -24.89 -10.73 26.00
CA ARG A 135 -24.88 -11.24 27.39
C ARG A 135 -26.28 -11.33 27.94
N THR A 136 -26.58 -12.42 28.66
CA THR A 136 -27.84 -12.57 29.39
C THR A 136 -27.87 -11.66 30.62
N MET A 137 -28.99 -11.00 30.88
CA MET A 137 -29.21 -10.13 32.03
C MET A 137 -30.37 -10.67 32.87
N PRO A 138 -30.24 -10.71 34.21
CA PRO A 138 -31.33 -11.14 35.06
C PRO A 138 -32.50 -10.17 34.98
N GLU A 139 -33.71 -10.70 35.08
CA GLU A 139 -34.92 -9.90 35.31
C GLU A 139 -34.89 -9.41 36.76
N THR A 140 -34.52 -8.15 36.94
CA THR A 140 -34.28 -7.54 38.24
C THR A 140 -34.84 -6.13 38.25
N HIS A 141 -35.42 -5.74 39.38
CA HIS A 141 -35.83 -4.36 39.64
C HIS A 141 -34.88 -3.66 40.62
N ASP A 142 -33.69 -4.22 40.83
CA ASP A 142 -32.64 -3.61 41.66
C ASP A 142 -31.85 -2.58 40.84
N ASP A 143 -32.04 -1.30 41.14
CA ASP A 143 -31.35 -0.20 40.45
C ASP A 143 -29.82 -0.30 40.55
N ALA A 144 -29.28 -0.82 41.67
CA ALA A 144 -27.84 -1.01 41.81
C ALA A 144 -27.30 -2.08 40.85
N GLU A 145 -28.12 -3.08 40.51
CA GLU A 145 -27.79 -4.11 39.52
C GLU A 145 -27.97 -3.57 38.10
N ILE A 146 -29.09 -2.86 37.83
CA ILE A 146 -29.38 -2.22 36.55
C ILE A 146 -28.29 -1.19 36.18
N SER A 147 -27.82 -0.40 37.15
CA SER A 147 -26.78 0.61 36.95
C SER A 147 -25.46 0.02 36.44
N LYS A 148 -25.13 -1.25 36.77
CA LYS A 148 -23.94 -1.91 36.25
C LYS A 148 -24.07 -2.17 34.75
N TYR A 149 -25.22 -2.67 34.30
CA TYR A 149 -25.48 -2.91 32.88
C TYR A 149 -25.60 -1.63 32.08
N ARG A 150 -26.17 -0.57 32.67
CA ARG A 150 -26.16 0.78 32.08
C ARG A 150 -24.75 1.31 31.86
N SER A 151 -23.84 1.12 32.82
CA SER A 151 -22.42 1.47 32.64
C SER A 151 -21.79 0.67 31.49
N LEU A 152 -22.01 -0.65 31.45
CA LEU A 152 -21.51 -1.50 30.36
C LEU A 152 -22.03 -1.08 28.99
N LEU A 153 -23.32 -0.69 28.89
CA LEU A 153 -23.89 -0.14 27.66
C LEU A 153 -23.20 1.16 27.25
N LYS A 154 -23.00 2.09 28.19
CA LYS A 154 -22.30 3.35 27.91
C LYS A 154 -20.88 3.13 27.42
N ASP A 155 -20.14 2.25 28.09
CA ASP A 155 -18.77 1.91 27.71
C ASP A 155 -18.73 1.26 26.32
N HIS A 156 -19.64 0.33 26.04
CA HIS A 156 -19.77 -0.33 24.75
C HIS A 156 -20.13 0.65 23.62
N PHE A 157 -21.10 1.53 23.83
CA PHE A 157 -21.45 2.57 22.85
C PHE A 157 -20.29 3.53 22.61
N ALA A 158 -19.56 3.94 23.65
CA ALA A 158 -18.39 4.79 23.51
C ALA A 158 -17.27 4.11 22.70
N GLU A 159 -17.01 2.83 22.93
CA GLU A 159 -16.06 2.04 22.14
C GLU A 159 -16.50 1.90 20.67
N GLN A 160 -17.78 1.58 20.46
CA GLN A 160 -18.33 1.31 19.13
C GLN A 160 -18.59 2.58 18.31
N HIS A 161 -18.72 3.75 18.92
CA HIS A 161 -18.93 5.03 18.22
C HIS A 161 -17.86 5.25 17.13
N HIS A 162 -16.59 5.17 17.51
CA HIS A 162 -15.50 5.33 16.55
C HIS A 162 -15.26 4.07 15.71
N ALA A 163 -15.45 2.88 16.28
CA ALA A 163 -15.23 1.63 15.56
C ALA A 163 -16.20 1.45 14.39
N SER A 164 -17.49 1.72 14.60
CA SER A 164 -18.53 1.64 13.56
C SER A 164 -18.31 2.64 12.43
N GLY A 165 -17.87 3.87 12.74
CA GLY A 165 -17.47 4.86 11.74
C GLY A 165 -16.30 4.39 10.86
N ARG A 166 -15.30 3.72 11.46
CA ARG A 166 -14.18 3.11 10.72
C ARG A 166 -14.64 1.95 9.84
N VAL A 167 -15.43 1.03 10.39
CA VAL A 167 -15.99 -0.12 9.64
C VAL A 167 -16.79 0.36 8.44
N HIS A 168 -17.64 1.37 8.62
CA HIS A 168 -18.42 1.97 7.53
C HIS A 168 -17.51 2.53 6.41
N SER A 169 -16.54 3.36 6.78
CA SER A 169 -15.62 3.99 5.82
C SER A 169 -14.76 2.95 5.09
N GLN A 170 -14.23 1.96 5.82
CA GLN A 170 -13.43 0.88 5.25
C GLN A 170 -14.24 -0.01 4.31
N ALA A 171 -15.48 -0.37 4.67
CA ALA A 171 -16.38 -1.12 3.80
C ALA A 171 -16.68 -0.35 2.50
N GLN A 172 -17.02 0.94 2.59
CA GLN A 172 -17.23 1.76 1.40
C GLN A 172 -16.00 1.79 0.49
N ASN A 173 -14.82 2.04 1.06
CA ASN A 173 -13.57 2.09 0.31
C ASN A 173 -13.23 0.74 -0.35
N LEU A 174 -13.37 -0.36 0.39
CA LEU A 174 -13.10 -1.71 -0.14
C LEU A 174 -14.03 -2.04 -1.30
N PHE A 175 -15.34 -1.88 -1.14
CA PHE A 175 -16.29 -2.23 -2.21
C PHE A 175 -16.22 -1.28 -3.41
N ALA A 176 -15.91 0.00 -3.19
CA ALA A 176 -15.60 0.93 -4.28
C ALA A 176 -14.35 0.48 -5.07
N TYR A 177 -13.29 0.07 -4.38
CA TYR A 177 -12.06 -0.44 -5.00
C TYR A 177 -12.28 -1.72 -5.81
N LEU A 178 -13.02 -2.67 -5.22
CA LEU A 178 -13.38 -3.94 -5.86
C LEU A 178 -14.43 -3.78 -6.97
N LYS A 179 -15.00 -2.57 -7.16
CA LYS A 179 -16.11 -2.28 -8.08
C LYS A 179 -17.30 -3.22 -7.86
N GLY A 180 -17.56 -3.57 -6.59
CA GLY A 180 -18.61 -4.48 -6.16
C GLY A 180 -19.68 -3.78 -5.34
N THR A 181 -20.81 -4.44 -5.14
CA THR A 181 -21.86 -3.97 -4.23
C THR A 181 -21.63 -4.57 -2.85
N ASN A 182 -21.65 -3.74 -1.80
CA ASN A 182 -21.62 -4.24 -0.42
C ASN A 182 -22.98 -4.88 -0.09
N PRO A 183 -23.04 -6.20 0.17
CA PRO A 183 -24.31 -6.88 0.49
C PRO A 183 -24.93 -6.43 1.81
N TYR A 184 -24.16 -5.79 2.69
CA TYR A 184 -24.58 -5.33 4.02
C TYR A 184 -24.39 -3.83 4.22
N ALA A 185 -24.47 -3.05 3.13
CA ALA A 185 -24.32 -1.59 3.19
C ALA A 185 -25.33 -0.96 4.16
N THR A 186 -26.57 -1.44 4.11
CA THR A 186 -27.67 -0.95 4.96
C THR A 186 -27.38 -1.22 6.42
N GLU A 187 -27.08 -2.46 6.79
CA GLU A 187 -26.85 -2.86 8.18
C GLU A 187 -25.64 -2.13 8.77
N VAL A 188 -24.58 -1.94 7.99
CA VAL A 188 -23.40 -1.18 8.44
C VAL A 188 -23.74 0.29 8.73
N GLU A 189 -24.56 0.93 7.89
CA GLU A 189 -24.98 2.32 8.16
C GLU A 189 -25.94 2.44 9.34
N GLN A 190 -26.87 1.50 9.49
CA GLN A 190 -27.81 1.49 10.61
C GLN A 190 -27.07 1.27 11.93
N VAL A 191 -26.13 0.33 12.00
CA VAL A 191 -25.34 0.08 13.22
C VAL A 191 -24.45 1.28 13.56
N LYS A 192 -23.86 1.95 12.57
CA LYS A 192 -23.16 3.23 12.78
C LYS A 192 -24.11 4.29 13.34
N THR A 193 -25.34 4.38 12.83
CA THR A 193 -26.36 5.32 13.33
C THR A 193 -26.72 5.02 14.78
N LEU A 194 -26.92 3.75 15.14
CA LEU A 194 -27.18 3.32 16.52
C LEU A 194 -26.04 3.76 17.45
N TYR A 195 -24.80 3.46 17.12
CA TYR A 195 -23.66 3.79 17.99
C TYR A 195 -23.26 5.28 17.96
N SER A 196 -23.91 6.10 17.14
CA SER A 196 -23.74 7.56 17.13
C SER A 196 -24.59 8.28 18.17
N VAL A 197 -25.43 7.55 18.92
CA VAL A 197 -26.29 8.11 19.96
C VAL A 197 -25.47 8.64 21.14
N ASP A 198 -25.74 9.87 21.55
CA ASP A 198 -25.11 10.47 22.74
C ASP A 198 -25.75 9.92 24.03
N LEU A 199 -24.93 9.27 24.86
CA LEU A 199 -25.31 8.75 26.18
C LEU A 199 -24.73 9.55 27.35
N ALA A 200 -23.98 10.63 27.06
CA ALA A 200 -23.38 11.49 28.08
C ALA A 200 -24.41 12.46 28.70
N THR A 201 -25.47 12.78 27.96
CA THR A 201 -26.51 13.73 28.36
C THR A 201 -27.89 13.07 28.35
N GLY A 202 -28.76 13.44 29.30
CA GLY A 202 -30.13 12.93 29.38
C GLY A 202 -30.27 11.52 29.96
N ASN A 203 -31.40 10.86 29.68
CA ASN A 203 -31.69 9.49 30.09
C ASN A 203 -31.11 8.52 29.06
N ASP A 204 -30.06 7.81 29.42
CA ASP A 204 -29.38 6.82 28.58
C ASP A 204 -30.30 5.71 28.10
N ILE A 205 -31.28 5.28 28.90
CA ILE A 205 -32.24 4.24 28.50
C ILE A 205 -33.09 4.74 27.33
N ASP A 206 -33.70 5.91 27.49
CA ASP A 206 -34.55 6.51 26.46
C ASP A 206 -33.74 6.88 25.21
N ASN A 207 -32.50 7.33 25.38
CA ASN A 207 -31.62 7.64 24.27
C ASN A 207 -31.29 6.39 23.44
N ILE A 208 -30.99 5.25 24.08
CA ILE A 208 -30.73 3.98 23.36
C ILE A 208 -32.00 3.51 22.64
N LEU A 209 -33.17 3.55 23.30
CA LEU A 209 -34.44 3.16 22.69
C LEU A 209 -34.81 4.06 21.49
N ASN A 210 -34.60 5.37 21.60
CA ASN A 210 -34.73 6.30 20.47
C ASN A 210 -33.69 6.04 19.38
N GLY A 211 -32.49 5.60 19.75
CA GLY A 211 -31.45 5.16 18.83
C GLY A 211 -31.86 3.94 18.01
N LEU A 212 -32.44 2.92 18.66
CA LEU A 212 -32.99 1.73 18.02
C LEU A 212 -34.10 2.09 17.04
N LYS A 213 -35.02 2.99 17.44
CA LYS A 213 -36.03 3.56 16.55
C LYS A 213 -35.41 4.28 15.35
N SER A 214 -34.44 5.16 15.58
CA SER A 214 -33.85 5.97 14.51
C SER A 214 -33.00 5.16 13.52
N ALA A 215 -32.34 4.10 14.00
CA ALA A 215 -31.47 3.26 13.19
C ALA A 215 -32.24 2.14 12.44
N PHE A 216 -33.28 1.57 13.04
CA PHE A 216 -33.94 0.37 12.54
C PHE A 216 -35.45 0.50 12.37
N ASP A 217 -36.03 1.67 12.64
CA ASP A 217 -37.48 1.93 12.62
C ASP A 217 -38.29 1.12 13.65
N TYR A 218 -37.64 0.66 14.71
CA TYR A 218 -38.27 -0.09 15.81
C TYR A 218 -39.27 0.76 16.60
N GLN A 219 -40.36 0.14 17.03
CA GLN A 219 -41.52 0.74 17.69
C GLN A 219 -41.57 0.46 19.19
N ALA A 220 -40.69 -0.38 19.73
CA ALA A 220 -40.67 -0.74 21.16
C ALA A 220 -40.69 0.46 22.11
N PHE A 221 -40.03 1.56 21.74
CA PHE A 221 -40.03 2.80 22.52
C PHE A 221 -41.41 3.47 22.55
N ASP A 222 -42.07 3.58 21.38
CA ASP A 222 -43.36 4.28 21.25
C ASP A 222 -44.50 3.49 21.89
N ILE A 223 -44.42 2.16 21.83
CA ILE A 223 -45.42 1.24 22.38
C ILE A 223 -45.15 0.96 23.87
N GLY A 224 -43.92 1.17 24.34
CA GLY A 224 -43.49 0.87 25.71
C GLY A 224 -43.49 -0.63 26.02
N GLN A 225 -43.31 -1.48 25.00
CA GLN A 225 -43.31 -2.93 25.11
C GLN A 225 -42.24 -3.55 24.22
N VAL A 226 -41.77 -4.74 24.60
CA VAL A 226 -40.78 -5.51 23.85
C VAL A 226 -41.46 -6.19 22.66
N ASP A 227 -40.81 -6.15 21.49
CA ASP A 227 -41.22 -6.88 20.30
C ASP A 227 -40.22 -8.00 19.96
N GLU A 228 -40.66 -9.26 19.96
CA GLU A 228 -39.78 -10.40 19.69
C GLU A 228 -39.21 -10.44 18.27
N ASP A 229 -39.92 -9.87 17.29
CA ASP A 229 -39.45 -9.86 15.90
C ASP A 229 -38.38 -8.79 15.69
N GLU A 230 -38.49 -7.64 16.36
CA GLU A 230 -37.42 -6.63 16.40
C GLU A 230 -36.14 -7.16 17.06
N LEU A 231 -36.28 -7.96 18.13
CA LEU A 231 -35.14 -8.61 18.78
C LEU A 231 -34.42 -9.57 17.82
N LYS A 232 -35.16 -10.41 17.09
CA LYS A 232 -34.59 -11.32 16.08
C LYS A 232 -33.91 -10.53 14.96
N ASP A 233 -34.53 -9.46 14.46
CA ASP A 233 -33.96 -8.59 13.42
C ASP A 233 -32.67 -7.92 13.90
N LEU A 234 -32.65 -7.39 15.14
CA LEU A 234 -31.46 -6.77 15.71
C LEU A 234 -30.29 -7.75 15.79
N ALA A 235 -30.55 -8.99 16.24
CA ALA A 235 -29.53 -10.03 16.31
C ALA A 235 -28.93 -10.34 14.93
N VAL A 236 -29.77 -10.41 13.89
CA VAL A 236 -29.32 -10.62 12.50
C VAL A 236 -28.51 -9.43 12.00
N ARG A 237 -28.97 -8.19 12.19
CA ARG A 237 -28.26 -6.98 11.73
C ARG A 237 -26.89 -6.82 12.39
N LEU A 238 -26.80 -7.03 13.70
CA LEU A 238 -25.53 -7.01 14.42
C LEU A 238 -24.59 -8.13 13.96
N THR A 239 -25.13 -9.32 13.67
CA THR A 239 -24.34 -10.42 13.10
C THR A 239 -23.78 -10.05 11.72
N ASN A 240 -24.58 -9.47 10.84
CA ASN A 240 -24.14 -9.02 9.51
C ASN A 240 -23.07 -7.91 9.61
N TYR A 241 -23.24 -6.95 10.51
CA TYR A 241 -22.24 -5.92 10.80
C TYR A 241 -20.93 -6.53 11.31
N ASN A 242 -20.99 -7.46 12.27
CA ASN A 242 -19.80 -8.12 12.82
C ASN A 242 -19.07 -8.96 11.76
N ASN A 243 -19.81 -9.66 10.90
CA ASN A 243 -19.26 -10.39 9.77
C ASN A 243 -18.55 -9.45 8.78
N MET A 244 -19.11 -8.27 8.52
CA MET A 244 -18.45 -7.23 7.73
C MET A 244 -17.18 -6.72 8.42
N ALA A 245 -17.23 -6.43 9.71
CA ALA A 245 -16.06 -5.99 10.47
C ALA A 245 -14.93 -7.05 10.43
N ASN A 246 -15.28 -8.34 10.45
CA ASN A 246 -14.32 -9.44 10.35
C ASN A 246 -13.65 -9.52 8.97
N ILE A 247 -14.41 -9.43 7.87
CA ILE A 247 -13.79 -9.50 6.53
C ILE A 247 -12.86 -8.31 6.25
N LEU A 248 -13.14 -7.15 6.85
CA LEU A 248 -12.30 -5.94 6.68
C LEU A 248 -10.90 -6.10 7.28
N GLN A 249 -10.68 -7.06 8.17
CA GLN A 249 -9.33 -7.41 8.64
C GLN A 249 -8.44 -7.92 7.50
N TYR A 250 -9.05 -8.41 6.41
CA TYR A 250 -8.37 -8.95 5.23
C TYR A 250 -8.48 -8.02 4.01
N ALA A 251 -8.77 -6.72 4.23
CA ALA A 251 -8.95 -5.78 3.13
C ALA A 251 -7.71 -5.67 2.23
N GLN A 252 -6.51 -5.79 2.80
CA GLN A 252 -5.27 -5.75 2.02
C GLN A 252 -5.17 -6.96 1.08
N GLU A 253 -5.42 -8.16 1.57
CA GLU A 253 -5.40 -9.39 0.77
C GLU A 253 -6.44 -9.36 -0.35
N LEU A 254 -7.63 -8.82 -0.08
CA LEU A 254 -8.69 -8.67 -1.08
C LEU A 254 -8.32 -7.64 -2.15
N THR A 255 -7.72 -6.51 -1.76
CA THR A 255 -7.28 -5.47 -2.70
C THR A 255 -6.10 -5.95 -3.55
N THR A 256 -5.11 -6.62 -2.96
CA THR A 256 -4.02 -7.28 -3.68
C THR A 256 -4.56 -8.31 -4.67
N ALA A 257 -5.45 -9.21 -4.24
CA ALA A 257 -6.06 -10.21 -5.10
C ALA A 257 -6.80 -9.57 -6.29
N TRP A 258 -7.49 -8.45 -6.04
CA TRP A 258 -8.15 -7.69 -7.09
C TRP A 258 -7.16 -7.14 -8.12
N GLN A 259 -6.06 -6.51 -7.68
CA GLN A 259 -5.01 -6.04 -8.60
C GLN A 259 -4.45 -7.16 -9.46
N TYR A 260 -4.17 -8.31 -8.85
CA TYR A 260 -3.75 -9.51 -9.56
C TYR A 260 -4.79 -9.98 -10.57
N CYS A 261 -6.08 -9.87 -10.27
CA CYS A 261 -7.15 -10.20 -11.23
C CYS A 261 -7.29 -9.16 -12.36
N GLN A 262 -6.83 -7.92 -12.17
CA GLN A 262 -6.81 -6.89 -13.22
C GLN A 262 -5.54 -6.94 -14.08
N GLU A 263 -4.46 -7.57 -13.60
CA GLU A 263 -3.23 -7.72 -14.36
C GLU A 263 -3.46 -8.54 -15.63
N VAL A 264 -3.04 -7.98 -16.76
CA VAL A 264 -3.19 -8.64 -18.06
C VAL A 264 -2.09 -9.70 -18.18
N VAL A 265 -2.52 -10.95 -18.34
CA VAL A 265 -1.63 -12.11 -18.49
C VAL A 265 -1.68 -12.57 -19.95
N PRO A 266 -0.55 -12.64 -20.67
CA PRO A 266 -0.51 -13.05 -22.08
C PRO A 266 -1.15 -14.42 -22.31
N ASP A 267 -1.81 -14.61 -23.46
CA ASP A 267 -2.46 -15.88 -23.82
C ASP A 267 -1.46 -16.93 -24.36
N ILE A 268 -0.53 -17.34 -23.50
CA ILE A 268 0.43 -18.40 -23.79
C ILE A 268 0.14 -19.65 -22.95
N PRO A 269 0.48 -20.87 -23.44
CA PRO A 269 0.18 -22.13 -22.75
C PRO A 269 0.74 -22.21 -21.32
N LYS A 270 1.95 -21.69 -21.09
CA LYS A 270 2.61 -21.69 -19.78
C LYS A 270 1.87 -20.88 -18.71
N LEU A 271 1.06 -19.90 -19.11
CA LEU A 271 0.34 -18.99 -18.19
C LEU A 271 -1.15 -19.35 -18.06
N LYS A 272 -1.60 -20.45 -18.67
CA LYS A 272 -3.02 -20.86 -18.67
C LYS A 272 -3.58 -21.06 -17.26
N GLU A 273 -2.82 -21.68 -16.37
CA GLU A 273 -3.25 -21.93 -14.99
C GLU A 273 -3.42 -20.61 -14.22
N ILE A 274 -2.53 -19.63 -14.40
CA ILE A 274 -2.67 -18.28 -13.80
C ILE A 274 -3.96 -17.63 -14.28
N ARG A 275 -4.23 -17.62 -15.59
CA ARG A 275 -5.47 -17.03 -16.14
C ARG A 275 -6.73 -17.72 -15.59
N SER A 276 -6.69 -19.04 -15.45
CA SER A 276 -7.78 -19.81 -14.84
C SER A 276 -8.00 -19.41 -13.38
N ALA A 277 -6.92 -19.29 -12.60
CA ALA A 277 -6.96 -18.85 -11.21
C ALA A 277 -7.48 -17.41 -11.08
N GLN A 278 -6.99 -16.45 -11.89
CA GLN A 278 -7.51 -15.08 -11.95
C GLN A 278 -9.02 -15.06 -12.21
N LYS A 279 -9.52 -15.88 -13.14
CA LYS A 279 -10.95 -15.97 -13.46
C LYS A 279 -11.77 -16.50 -12.27
N ILE A 280 -11.27 -17.54 -11.59
CA ILE A 280 -11.92 -18.11 -10.41
C ILE A 280 -11.98 -17.07 -9.29
N ILE A 281 -10.85 -16.45 -8.94
CA ILE A 281 -10.77 -15.45 -7.87
C ILE A 281 -11.60 -14.21 -8.20
N SER A 282 -11.53 -13.71 -9.44
CA SER A 282 -12.38 -12.59 -9.87
C SER A 282 -13.87 -12.90 -9.71
N GLY A 283 -14.29 -14.14 -10.01
CA GLY A 283 -15.66 -14.60 -9.75
C GLY A 283 -16.03 -14.55 -8.26
N LYS A 284 -15.13 -14.97 -7.37
CA LYS A 284 -15.33 -14.93 -5.91
C LYS A 284 -15.37 -13.50 -5.37
N LEU A 285 -14.46 -12.63 -5.82
CA LEU A 285 -14.40 -11.21 -5.40
C LEU A 285 -15.64 -10.42 -5.85
N LYS A 286 -16.29 -10.81 -6.95
CA LYS A 286 -17.58 -10.22 -7.37
C LYS A 286 -18.74 -10.61 -6.47
N ASN A 287 -18.65 -11.73 -5.75
CA ASN A 287 -19.69 -12.21 -4.84
C ASN A 287 -19.08 -12.57 -3.48
N LEU A 288 -18.84 -11.55 -2.65
CA LEU A 288 -18.21 -11.74 -1.35
C LEU A 288 -19.15 -12.26 -0.26
N LYS A 289 -20.48 -12.19 -0.45
CA LYS A 289 -21.46 -12.57 0.59
C LYS A 289 -21.22 -13.95 1.22
N PRO A 290 -20.97 -15.05 0.46
CA PRO A 290 -20.71 -16.36 1.05
C PRO A 290 -19.45 -16.42 1.93
N TYR A 291 -18.49 -15.52 1.70
CA TYR A 291 -17.24 -15.42 2.45
C TYR A 291 -17.37 -14.49 3.65
N ILE A 292 -18.22 -13.47 3.54
CA ILE A 292 -18.58 -12.62 4.69
C ILE A 292 -19.35 -13.46 5.73
N ASP A 293 -20.28 -14.30 5.26
CA ASP A 293 -21.18 -15.07 6.12
C ASP A 293 -20.50 -16.28 6.77
N SER A 294 -19.31 -16.67 6.32
CA SER A 294 -18.63 -17.87 6.79
C SER A 294 -17.12 -17.64 6.86
N ASP A 295 -16.62 -17.46 8.08
CA ASP A 295 -15.18 -17.38 8.38
C ASP A 295 -14.41 -18.62 7.87
N ILE A 296 -15.05 -19.79 7.90
CA ILE A 296 -14.48 -21.02 7.36
C ILE A 296 -14.26 -20.88 5.85
N LYS A 297 -15.30 -20.49 5.09
CA LYS A 297 -15.16 -20.31 3.63
C LYS A 297 -14.19 -19.19 3.29
N LEU A 298 -14.20 -18.09 4.03
CA LEU A 298 -13.24 -17.00 3.87
C LEU A 298 -11.81 -17.54 3.94
N LYS A 299 -11.48 -18.29 4.99
CA LYS A 299 -10.12 -18.79 5.23
C LYS A 299 -9.73 -19.93 4.29
N THR A 300 -10.62 -20.88 4.02
CA THR A 300 -10.26 -22.10 3.27
C THR A 300 -10.51 -22.01 1.77
N GLU A 301 -11.55 -21.28 1.34
CA GLU A 301 -11.95 -21.22 -0.07
C GLU A 301 -11.53 -19.91 -0.75
N LEU A 302 -11.46 -18.79 -0.04
CA LEU A 302 -11.06 -17.50 -0.63
C LEU A 302 -9.59 -17.19 -0.38
N LEU A 303 -9.16 -17.05 0.88
CA LEU A 303 -7.79 -16.67 1.24
C LEU A 303 -6.81 -17.82 0.95
N GLY A 304 -7.09 -19.00 1.50
CA GLY A 304 -6.23 -20.18 1.39
C GLY A 304 -5.11 -20.22 2.44
N SER A 305 -4.29 -21.26 2.41
CA SER A 305 -3.20 -21.45 3.37
C SER A 305 -2.11 -20.39 3.15
N SER A 306 -1.42 -19.95 4.21
CA SER A 306 -0.28 -19.03 4.10
C SER A 306 0.90 -19.64 3.34
N ALA A 307 1.03 -20.96 3.35
CA ALA A 307 2.00 -21.72 2.57
C ALA A 307 1.27 -22.76 1.70
N PRO A 308 0.64 -22.33 0.60
CA PRO A 308 -0.22 -23.22 -0.20
C PRO A 308 0.62 -24.34 -0.83
N GLY A 309 0.12 -25.57 -0.72
CA GLY A 309 0.71 -26.75 -1.37
C GLY A 309 0.46 -26.76 -2.88
N SER A 310 1.05 -27.71 -3.60
CA SER A 310 0.82 -27.87 -5.06
C SER A 310 -0.60 -28.31 -5.43
N THR A 311 -1.36 -28.81 -4.45
CA THR A 311 -2.75 -29.27 -4.62
C THR A 311 -3.77 -28.17 -4.32
N GLU A 312 -3.38 -27.09 -3.64
CA GLU A 312 -4.27 -25.99 -3.34
C GLU A 312 -4.43 -25.09 -4.57
N LYS A 313 -5.67 -24.96 -5.07
CA LYS A 313 -5.98 -24.16 -6.26
C LYS A 313 -7.20 -23.29 -6.03
N GLY A 314 -7.23 -22.15 -6.71
CA GLY A 314 -8.38 -21.25 -6.70
C GLY A 314 -8.56 -20.48 -5.39
N THR A 315 -7.51 -20.35 -4.59
CA THR A 315 -7.41 -19.42 -3.44
C THR A 315 -6.48 -18.25 -3.77
N ILE A 316 -6.58 -17.15 -3.03
CA ILE A 316 -5.75 -15.95 -3.24
C ILE A 316 -4.27 -16.30 -3.04
N ASN A 317 -3.93 -16.97 -1.95
CA ASN A 317 -2.55 -17.31 -1.64
C ASN A 317 -1.94 -18.26 -2.69
N ALA A 318 -2.72 -19.20 -3.23
CA ALA A 318 -2.27 -20.06 -4.33
C ALA A 318 -1.98 -19.25 -5.61
N LEU A 319 -2.87 -18.32 -5.98
CA LEU A 319 -2.66 -17.42 -7.13
C LEU A 319 -1.38 -16.58 -6.97
N LEU A 320 -1.18 -15.97 -5.79
CA LEU A 320 0.01 -15.15 -5.52
C LEU A 320 1.30 -15.96 -5.63
N LYS A 321 1.31 -17.18 -5.06
CA LYS A 321 2.47 -18.07 -5.12
C LYS A 321 2.79 -18.50 -6.56
N ASP A 322 1.79 -18.95 -7.30
CA ASP A 322 1.96 -19.44 -8.67
C ASP A 322 2.43 -18.32 -9.59
N TYR A 323 1.82 -17.13 -9.46
CA TYR A 323 2.25 -15.94 -10.21
C TYR A 323 3.68 -15.54 -9.83
N ALA A 324 4.00 -15.44 -8.54
CA ALA A 324 5.32 -15.01 -8.09
C ALA A 324 6.43 -15.97 -8.56
N THR A 325 6.16 -17.28 -8.56
CA THR A 325 7.11 -18.28 -9.06
C THR A 325 7.47 -18.02 -10.53
N ILE A 326 6.47 -17.75 -11.37
CA ILE A 326 6.68 -17.49 -12.79
C ILE A 326 7.31 -16.12 -13.01
N TYR A 327 6.85 -15.10 -12.30
CA TYR A 327 7.37 -13.74 -12.43
C TYR A 327 8.85 -13.67 -12.03
N ILE A 328 9.25 -14.30 -10.92
CA ILE A 328 10.65 -14.28 -10.47
C ILE A 328 11.55 -14.96 -11.50
N ALA A 329 11.15 -16.13 -12.02
CA ALA A 329 11.92 -16.83 -13.05
C ALA A 329 12.08 -15.99 -14.33
N LEU A 330 11.03 -15.26 -14.72
CA LEU A 330 11.08 -14.33 -15.85
C LEU A 330 11.99 -13.14 -15.55
N HIS A 331 11.83 -12.51 -14.38
CA HIS A 331 12.63 -11.37 -13.96
C HIS A 331 14.12 -11.68 -13.95
N ASP A 332 14.51 -12.84 -13.44
CA ASP A 332 15.91 -13.28 -13.38
C ASP A 332 16.47 -13.46 -14.80
N ASP A 333 15.76 -14.18 -15.70
CA ASP A 333 16.20 -14.38 -17.10
C ASP A 333 16.32 -13.05 -17.87
N ILE A 334 15.34 -12.15 -17.73
CA ILE A 334 15.36 -10.84 -18.41
C ILE A 334 16.51 -9.98 -17.90
N THR A 335 16.69 -9.92 -16.58
CA THR A 335 17.74 -9.09 -15.97
C THR A 335 19.11 -9.61 -16.37
N ASP A 336 19.32 -10.93 -16.33
CA ASP A 336 20.58 -11.56 -16.73
C ASP A 336 20.90 -11.30 -18.21
N ARG A 337 19.92 -11.48 -19.11
CA ARG A 337 20.11 -11.22 -20.55
C ARG A 337 20.38 -9.75 -20.85
N CYS A 338 19.62 -8.83 -20.25
CA CYS A 338 19.85 -7.39 -20.41
C CYS A 338 21.23 -6.97 -19.90
N ASN A 339 21.66 -7.53 -18.76
CA ASN A 339 22.99 -7.30 -18.21
C ASN A 339 24.09 -7.88 -19.12
N GLN A 340 23.87 -9.06 -19.71
CA GLN A 340 24.79 -9.66 -20.66
C GLN A 340 24.95 -8.80 -21.93
N SER A 341 23.85 -8.37 -22.56
CA SER A 341 23.90 -7.49 -23.73
C SER A 341 24.59 -6.17 -23.40
N ARG A 342 24.29 -5.56 -22.25
CA ARG A 342 24.99 -4.34 -21.79
C ARG A 342 26.49 -4.57 -21.62
N SER A 343 26.88 -5.70 -21.03
CA SER A 343 28.29 -6.09 -20.87
C SER A 343 28.98 -6.29 -22.23
N ASN A 344 28.30 -6.95 -23.18
CA ASN A 344 28.80 -7.16 -24.54
C ASN A 344 29.04 -5.84 -25.27
N ILE A 345 28.10 -4.89 -25.19
CA ILE A 345 28.26 -3.55 -25.77
C ILE A 345 29.45 -2.82 -25.13
N ARG A 346 29.54 -2.81 -23.79
CA ARG A 346 30.64 -2.15 -23.07
C ARG A 346 32.00 -2.78 -23.39
N ARG A 347 32.04 -4.08 -23.66
CA ARG A 347 33.27 -4.79 -24.02
C ARG A 347 33.89 -4.27 -25.32
N LEU A 348 33.10 -3.71 -26.25
CA LEU A 348 33.61 -3.04 -27.46
C LEU A 348 34.64 -1.94 -27.11
N LEU A 349 34.45 -1.26 -25.98
CA LEU A 349 35.31 -0.17 -25.48
C LEU A 349 36.46 -0.65 -24.57
N SER A 350 36.79 -1.94 -24.61
CA SER A 350 37.86 -2.53 -23.78
C SER A 350 38.85 -3.39 -24.58
N GLY A 351 38.57 -3.64 -25.85
CA GLY A 351 39.43 -4.45 -26.71
C GLY A 351 40.71 -3.74 -27.13
N ASN A 352 41.72 -4.50 -27.58
CA ASN A 352 42.97 -3.94 -28.10
C ASN A 352 42.71 -2.95 -29.26
N GLU A 353 41.75 -3.24 -30.13
CA GLU A 353 41.40 -2.32 -31.22
C GLU A 353 40.96 -0.94 -30.69
N TRP A 354 40.10 -0.90 -29.66
CA TRP A 354 39.69 0.34 -29.01
C TRP A 354 40.87 1.08 -28.38
N LEU A 355 41.73 0.36 -27.65
CA LEU A 355 42.91 0.94 -26.98
C LEU A 355 43.91 1.54 -27.99
N ALA A 356 43.97 1.03 -29.22
CA ALA A 356 44.82 1.59 -30.27
C ALA A 356 44.25 2.85 -30.92
N LEU A 357 42.92 3.08 -30.87
CA LEU A 357 42.28 4.18 -31.62
C LEU A 357 42.87 5.57 -31.33
N PRO A 358 43.10 5.99 -30.07
CA PRO A 358 43.66 7.33 -29.81
C PRO A 358 45.04 7.57 -30.44
N GLN A 359 45.80 6.50 -30.64
CA GLN A 359 47.11 6.57 -31.31
C GLN A 359 46.94 6.50 -32.82
N LEU A 360 46.09 5.60 -33.32
CA LEU A 360 45.79 5.50 -34.75
C LEU A 360 45.18 6.80 -35.29
N GLU A 361 44.37 7.50 -34.52
CA GLU A 361 43.81 8.80 -34.89
C GLU A 361 44.89 9.86 -35.15
N GLN A 362 46.10 9.73 -34.61
CA GLN A 362 47.21 10.64 -34.95
C GLN A 362 47.70 10.48 -36.39
N ILE A 363 47.28 9.43 -37.10
CA ILE A 363 47.50 9.33 -38.54
C ILE A 363 46.65 10.39 -39.25
N THR A 364 47.28 11.24 -40.05
CA THR A 364 46.65 12.38 -40.74
C THR A 364 45.43 11.97 -41.57
N ALA A 365 45.46 10.78 -42.17
CA ALA A 365 44.38 10.22 -42.97
C ALA A 365 43.11 9.88 -42.15
N LEU A 366 43.24 9.68 -40.84
CA LEU A 366 42.13 9.29 -39.97
C LEU A 366 41.46 10.49 -39.27
N GLN A 367 42.00 11.69 -39.46
CA GLN A 367 41.43 12.93 -38.95
C GLN A 367 40.14 13.32 -39.72
N PRO A 368 39.15 13.95 -39.06
CA PRO A 368 39.10 14.30 -37.64
C PRO A 368 38.89 13.07 -36.74
N SER A 369 39.31 13.19 -35.47
CA SER A 369 39.07 12.17 -34.44
C SER A 369 37.58 11.82 -34.33
N PHE A 370 37.30 10.54 -34.12
CA PHE A 370 35.96 9.96 -34.13
C PHE A 370 35.71 9.05 -32.92
N SER A 371 36.75 8.67 -32.19
CA SER A 371 36.71 7.80 -31.01
C SER A 371 35.76 8.34 -29.94
N SER A 372 35.81 9.64 -29.61
CA SER A 372 34.92 10.21 -28.58
C SER A 372 33.44 10.09 -28.94
N ASN A 373 33.06 10.40 -30.18
CA ASN A 373 31.67 10.25 -30.65
C ASN A 373 31.25 8.78 -30.71
N LEU A 374 32.17 7.89 -31.08
CA LEU A 374 31.95 6.45 -31.06
C LEU A 374 31.72 5.93 -29.63
N GLU A 375 32.53 6.38 -28.67
CA GLU A 375 32.39 6.05 -27.25
C GLU A 375 31.03 6.48 -26.70
N GLU A 376 30.65 7.72 -26.97
CA GLU A 376 29.41 8.30 -26.50
C GLU A 376 28.20 7.50 -27.03
N HIS A 377 28.17 7.21 -28.33
CA HIS A 377 27.07 6.45 -28.94
C HIS A 377 26.97 5.03 -28.37
N VAL A 378 28.10 4.33 -28.24
CA VAL A 378 28.14 2.96 -27.67
C VAL A 378 27.68 2.97 -26.20
N LYS A 379 28.07 3.97 -25.41
CA LYS A 379 27.61 4.13 -24.03
C LYS A 379 26.11 4.41 -23.95
N GLN A 380 25.60 5.32 -24.78
CA GLN A 380 24.16 5.63 -24.85
C GLN A 380 23.33 4.38 -25.19
N LEU A 381 23.79 3.54 -26.12
CA LEU A 381 23.14 2.27 -26.44
C LEU A 381 23.13 1.32 -25.23
N ALA A 382 24.24 1.17 -24.52
CA ALA A 382 24.34 0.33 -23.33
C ALA A 382 23.46 0.82 -22.16
N GLU A 383 23.41 2.13 -21.94
CA GLU A 383 22.60 2.76 -20.88
C GLU A 383 21.11 2.69 -21.18
N GLY A 384 20.73 2.71 -22.45
CA GLY A 384 19.33 2.58 -22.84
C GLY A 384 18.76 1.15 -22.75
N ILE A 385 19.54 0.14 -22.35
CA ILE A 385 19.02 -1.21 -22.09
C ILE A 385 18.38 -1.26 -20.70
N PHE A 386 17.22 -1.91 -20.61
CA PHE A 386 16.47 -2.12 -19.36
C PHE A 386 17.36 -2.61 -18.20
N SER A 387 17.16 -2.03 -17.02
CA SER A 387 17.83 -2.43 -15.78
C SER A 387 16.88 -2.38 -14.59
N CYS A 388 17.01 -3.36 -13.70
CA CYS A 388 16.37 -3.36 -12.40
C CYS A 388 17.34 -2.83 -11.34
N ALA A 389 16.99 -1.73 -10.64
CA ALA A 389 17.85 -1.10 -9.63
C ALA A 389 18.04 -1.98 -8.38
N ASP A 390 17.01 -2.73 -8.01
CA ASP A 390 17.02 -3.68 -6.90
C ASP A 390 16.50 -5.03 -7.39
N SER A 391 17.40 -5.80 -8.02
CA SER A 391 17.10 -7.11 -8.59
C SER A 391 17.12 -8.24 -7.57
N SER A 392 17.18 -7.93 -6.26
CA SER A 392 17.23 -8.96 -5.24
C SER A 392 15.90 -9.73 -5.16
N LYS A 393 15.98 -11.06 -5.02
CA LYS A 393 14.78 -11.91 -4.92
C LYS A 393 13.84 -11.47 -3.80
N ASN A 394 14.39 -10.98 -2.68
CA ASN A 394 13.59 -10.48 -1.56
C ASN A 394 12.83 -9.20 -1.91
N SER A 395 13.45 -8.27 -2.65
CA SER A 395 12.79 -7.06 -3.14
C SER A 395 11.61 -7.41 -4.05
N VAL A 396 11.85 -8.29 -5.02
CA VAL A 396 10.81 -8.77 -5.93
C VAL A 396 9.67 -9.46 -5.17
N MET A 397 9.99 -10.35 -4.22
CA MET A 397 8.96 -11.04 -3.43
C MET A 397 8.13 -10.09 -2.56
N ASN A 398 8.76 -9.07 -1.97
CA ASN A 398 8.05 -8.09 -1.13
C ASN A 398 7.05 -7.28 -1.95
N ASP A 399 7.47 -6.78 -3.13
CA ASP A 399 6.58 -6.06 -4.04
C ASP A 399 5.43 -6.96 -4.52
N LEU A 400 5.74 -8.21 -4.88
CA LEU A 400 4.74 -9.18 -5.33
C LEU A 400 3.74 -9.55 -4.23
N GLY A 401 4.10 -9.46 -2.95
CA GLY A 401 3.14 -9.61 -1.85
C GLY A 401 2.04 -8.53 -1.82
N LEU A 402 2.27 -7.40 -2.47
CA LEU A 402 1.38 -6.24 -2.45
C LEU A 402 0.72 -5.94 -3.80
N GLN A 403 1.42 -6.20 -4.89
CA GLN A 403 1.00 -5.82 -6.25
C GLN A 403 1.60 -6.77 -7.30
N PRO A 404 1.00 -6.90 -8.50
CA PRO A 404 1.43 -7.87 -9.51
C PRO A 404 2.73 -7.51 -10.25
N ARG A 405 3.37 -6.39 -9.92
CA ARG A 405 4.56 -5.85 -10.61
C ARG A 405 5.59 -5.35 -9.61
N HIS A 406 6.86 -5.52 -9.94
CA HIS A 406 7.97 -4.90 -9.20
C HIS A 406 8.18 -3.46 -9.65
N GLN A 407 8.80 -2.64 -8.79
CA GLN A 407 9.18 -1.25 -9.08
C GLN A 407 10.00 -1.05 -10.37
N CYS A 408 10.64 -2.09 -10.92
CA CYS A 408 11.30 -2.02 -12.23
C CYS A 408 10.35 -1.91 -13.43
N ASN A 409 9.03 -1.98 -13.24
CA ASN A 409 8.01 -1.96 -14.31
C ASN A 409 8.09 -3.13 -15.31
N LEU A 410 8.79 -4.21 -14.96
CA LEU A 410 8.69 -5.46 -15.70
C LEU A 410 7.30 -6.09 -15.49
N SER A 411 6.77 -6.70 -16.55
CA SER A 411 5.49 -7.41 -16.56
C SER A 411 5.61 -8.62 -17.48
N LEU A 412 4.63 -9.52 -17.40
CA LEU A 412 4.59 -10.69 -18.29
C LEU A 412 4.39 -10.30 -19.77
N ILE A 413 3.97 -9.07 -20.08
CA ILE A 413 3.68 -8.59 -21.45
C ILE A 413 4.89 -7.93 -22.09
N ASN A 414 5.60 -7.08 -21.36
CA ASN A 414 6.72 -6.30 -21.91
C ASN A 414 8.07 -7.03 -21.81
N ALA A 415 8.11 -8.22 -21.21
CA ALA A 415 9.35 -8.99 -21.05
C ALA A 415 10.03 -9.27 -22.41
N ASP A 416 9.30 -9.79 -23.39
CA ASP A 416 9.83 -10.06 -24.73
C ASP A 416 10.32 -8.76 -25.40
N THR A 417 9.58 -7.65 -25.23
CA THR A 417 9.98 -6.34 -25.76
C THR A 417 11.30 -5.86 -25.17
N HIS A 418 11.56 -6.09 -23.88
CA HIS A 418 12.84 -5.75 -23.26
C HIS A 418 13.98 -6.61 -23.81
N MET A 419 13.74 -7.90 -24.07
CA MET A 419 14.72 -8.78 -24.70
C MET A 419 15.06 -8.35 -26.12
N ASP A 420 14.02 -8.12 -26.95
CA ASP A 420 14.19 -7.70 -28.34
C ASP A 420 14.92 -6.37 -28.42
N ASN A 421 14.59 -5.41 -27.53
CA ASN A 421 15.29 -4.14 -27.44
C ASN A 421 16.77 -4.30 -27.06
N ALA A 422 17.08 -5.17 -26.08
CA ALA A 422 18.45 -5.44 -25.68
C ALA A 422 19.28 -6.04 -26.85
N HIS A 423 18.71 -7.01 -27.55
CA HIS A 423 19.33 -7.62 -28.74
C HIS A 423 19.51 -6.63 -29.89
N GLN A 424 18.49 -5.81 -30.16
CA GLN A 424 18.56 -4.78 -31.21
C GLN A 424 19.66 -3.76 -30.90
N LYS A 425 19.76 -3.30 -29.65
CA LYS A 425 20.81 -2.35 -29.23
C LYS A 425 22.20 -2.96 -29.28
N GLU A 426 22.34 -4.23 -28.92
CA GLU A 426 23.59 -4.98 -29.04
C GLU A 426 24.03 -5.08 -30.51
N SER A 427 23.14 -5.49 -31.41
CA SER A 427 23.43 -5.53 -32.85
C SER A 427 23.77 -4.14 -33.38
N SER A 428 22.97 -3.14 -33.05
CA SER A 428 23.18 -1.75 -33.52
C SER A 428 24.52 -1.19 -33.04
N ALA A 429 24.94 -1.50 -31.81
CA ALA A 429 26.23 -1.10 -31.29
C ALA A 429 27.39 -1.78 -32.05
N LEU A 430 27.27 -3.07 -32.33
CA LEU A 430 28.28 -3.82 -33.08
C LEU A 430 28.40 -3.32 -34.53
N ASP A 431 27.26 -3.07 -35.18
CA ASP A 431 27.19 -2.58 -36.55
C ASP A 431 27.76 -1.16 -36.63
N TYR A 432 27.32 -0.25 -35.75
CA TYR A 432 27.82 1.12 -35.71
C TYR A 432 29.33 1.17 -35.44
N TYR A 433 29.82 0.38 -34.48
CA TYR A 433 31.24 0.28 -34.17
C TYR A 433 32.05 -0.23 -35.36
N SER A 434 31.60 -1.34 -35.97
CA SER A 434 32.32 -1.95 -37.09
C SER A 434 32.30 -1.07 -38.34
N ASN A 435 31.16 -0.46 -38.65
CA ASN A 435 31.01 0.40 -39.83
C ASN A 435 31.81 1.69 -39.68
N THR A 436 31.75 2.35 -38.51
CA THR A 436 32.55 3.58 -38.25
C THR A 436 34.04 3.33 -38.46
N LEU A 437 34.55 2.19 -37.96
CA LEU A 437 35.93 1.82 -38.19
C LEU A 437 36.19 1.50 -39.66
N ASN A 438 35.35 0.69 -40.30
CA ASN A 438 35.53 0.32 -41.69
C ASN A 438 35.58 1.54 -42.61
N ASP A 439 34.65 2.47 -42.47
CA ASP A 439 34.56 3.69 -43.26
C ASP A 439 35.83 4.56 -43.09
N LYS A 440 36.34 4.66 -41.86
CA LYS A 440 37.57 5.40 -41.56
C LYS A 440 38.81 4.75 -42.14
N PHE A 441 38.98 3.43 -42.00
CA PHE A 441 40.16 2.72 -42.49
C PHE A 441 40.11 2.43 -44.00
N GLN A 442 38.94 2.58 -44.66
CA GLN A 442 38.81 2.46 -46.10
C GLN A 442 39.69 3.45 -46.88
N ILE A 443 40.05 4.58 -46.27
CA ILE A 443 40.93 5.58 -46.89
C ILE A 443 42.28 5.00 -47.33
N PHE A 444 42.83 4.00 -46.62
CA PHE A 444 44.09 3.34 -46.98
C PHE A 444 43.97 2.42 -48.21
N LEU A 445 42.75 2.04 -48.61
CA LEU A 445 42.50 1.33 -49.86
C LEU A 445 42.41 2.28 -51.06
N ASN A 446 42.28 3.59 -50.84
CA ASN A 446 42.16 4.57 -51.92
C ASN A 446 43.44 4.56 -52.79
N PRO A 447 43.32 4.46 -54.13
CA PRO A 447 44.48 4.42 -55.03
C PRO A 447 45.44 5.61 -54.90
N ALA A 448 44.93 6.82 -54.61
CA ALA A 448 45.75 8.01 -54.43
C ALA A 448 46.59 7.94 -53.14
N ILE A 449 46.02 7.41 -52.06
CA ILE A 449 46.71 7.18 -50.78
C ILE A 449 47.77 6.08 -50.95
N ARG A 450 47.41 4.97 -51.61
CA ARG A 450 48.35 3.90 -51.93
C ARG A 450 49.55 4.40 -52.73
N LYS A 451 49.33 5.16 -53.80
CA LYS A 451 50.40 5.73 -54.64
C LYS A 451 51.34 6.65 -53.85
N ARG A 452 50.85 7.34 -52.81
CA ARG A 452 51.71 8.12 -51.91
C ARG A 452 52.51 7.22 -50.97
N LEU A 453 51.86 6.21 -50.38
CA LEU A 453 52.54 5.21 -49.56
C LEU A 453 53.62 4.45 -50.35
N GLU A 454 53.48 4.25 -51.66
CA GLU A 454 54.51 3.62 -52.51
C GLU A 454 55.87 4.35 -52.48
N GLN A 455 55.89 5.64 -52.16
CA GLN A 455 57.14 6.42 -52.02
C GLN A 455 57.95 5.97 -50.80
N GLY A 456 57.32 5.29 -49.84
CA GLY A 456 57.93 4.70 -48.66
C GLY A 456 58.28 3.22 -48.78
N ARG A 457 58.18 2.61 -49.98
CA ARG A 457 58.63 1.22 -50.22
C ARG A 457 60.10 1.09 -49.82
N SER A 458 60.43 0.12 -48.99
CA SER A 458 61.67 -0.05 -48.18
C SER A 458 61.44 0.08 -46.67
N ASN A 459 60.29 0.56 -46.21
CA ASN A 459 59.90 0.48 -44.81
C ASN A 459 58.92 -0.67 -44.58
N ASP A 460 59.25 -1.57 -43.66
CA ASP A 460 58.50 -2.80 -43.41
C ASP A 460 56.99 -2.56 -43.20
N ILE A 461 56.57 -1.55 -42.42
CA ILE A 461 55.12 -1.34 -42.20
C ILE A 461 54.40 -0.88 -43.47
N ILE A 462 55.06 -0.08 -44.31
CA ILE A 462 54.48 0.50 -45.52
C ILE A 462 54.32 -0.61 -46.57
N ASP A 463 55.31 -1.49 -46.68
CA ASP A 463 55.24 -2.64 -47.58
C ASP A 463 54.09 -3.57 -47.17
N HIS A 464 53.96 -3.91 -45.88
CA HIS A 464 52.83 -4.71 -45.39
C HIS A 464 51.46 -4.01 -45.55
N LEU A 465 51.40 -2.68 -45.38
CA LEU A 465 50.16 -1.91 -45.55
C LEU A 465 49.71 -1.87 -47.02
N LEU A 466 50.66 -1.81 -47.96
CA LEU A 466 50.39 -1.88 -49.39
C LEU A 466 49.96 -3.28 -49.84
N GLU A 467 50.41 -4.34 -49.17
CA GLU A 467 49.99 -5.72 -49.40
C GLU A 467 48.56 -6.02 -48.91
N CYS A 468 48.04 -5.28 -47.93
CA CYS A 468 46.67 -5.47 -47.45
C CYS A 468 45.66 -5.32 -48.60
N SER A 469 44.69 -6.23 -48.69
CA SER A 469 43.72 -6.26 -49.80
C SER A 469 42.35 -5.69 -49.42
N ASN A 470 42.06 -5.65 -48.13
CA ASN A 470 40.77 -5.25 -47.57
C ASN A 470 40.95 -4.47 -46.25
N VAL A 471 39.87 -3.86 -45.77
CA VAL A 471 39.89 -3.00 -44.58
C VAL A 471 40.21 -3.78 -43.30
N GLN A 472 39.82 -5.05 -43.22
CA GLN A 472 40.06 -5.88 -42.03
C GLN A 472 41.54 -6.22 -41.85
N ASP A 473 42.26 -6.48 -42.96
CA ASP A 473 43.71 -6.69 -42.96
C ASP A 473 44.42 -5.42 -42.46
N ILE A 474 44.00 -4.24 -42.95
CA ILE A 474 44.54 -2.94 -42.54
C ILE A 474 44.31 -2.72 -41.04
N ARG A 475 43.08 -2.90 -40.56
CA ARG A 475 42.74 -2.75 -39.13
C ARG A 475 43.61 -3.65 -38.27
N THR A 476 43.73 -4.93 -38.63
CA THR A 476 44.51 -5.91 -37.87
C THR A 476 46.00 -5.57 -37.86
N LEU A 477 46.55 -5.18 -39.01
CA LEU A 477 47.95 -4.78 -39.14
C LEU A 477 48.25 -3.55 -38.29
N LEU A 478 47.46 -2.47 -38.44
CA LEU A 478 47.70 -1.20 -37.78
C LEU A 478 47.51 -1.27 -36.27
N VAL A 479 46.48 -2.00 -35.79
CA VAL A 479 46.29 -2.24 -34.35
C VAL A 479 47.48 -2.99 -33.78
N LYS A 480 47.95 -4.06 -34.44
CA LYS A 480 49.12 -4.83 -33.98
C LYS A 480 50.38 -3.98 -34.00
N ALA A 481 50.60 -3.21 -35.06
CA ALA A 481 51.75 -2.37 -35.26
C ALA A 481 51.87 -1.32 -34.15
N VAL A 482 50.80 -0.54 -33.91
CA VAL A 482 50.78 0.52 -32.90
C VAL A 482 51.00 -0.01 -31.47
N HIS A 483 50.56 -1.25 -31.18
CA HIS A 483 50.86 -1.89 -29.90
C HIS A 483 52.33 -2.25 -29.71
N GLN A 484 53.04 -2.54 -30.80
CA GLN A 484 54.44 -2.94 -30.76
C GLN A 484 55.38 -1.72 -30.74
N GLU A 485 55.09 -0.71 -31.55
CA GLU A 485 55.91 0.49 -31.67
C GLU A 485 55.06 1.70 -32.07
N LEU A 486 55.14 2.80 -31.32
CA LEU A 486 54.36 4.02 -31.60
C LEU A 486 54.96 4.86 -32.73
N ALA A 487 56.28 4.76 -32.96
CA ALA A 487 56.99 5.52 -34.01
C ALA A 487 56.50 5.21 -35.44
N ILE A 488 55.75 4.13 -35.60
CA ILE A 488 55.12 3.71 -36.85
C ILE A 488 54.12 4.77 -37.35
N ILE A 489 53.45 5.50 -36.45
CA ILE A 489 52.54 6.59 -36.82
C ILE A 489 53.31 7.70 -37.54
N ASP A 490 54.49 8.08 -37.05
CA ASP A 490 55.33 9.10 -37.68
C ASP A 490 55.86 8.64 -39.04
N VAL A 491 56.16 7.34 -39.18
CA VAL A 491 56.54 6.74 -40.46
C VAL A 491 55.41 6.84 -41.47
N ILE A 492 54.19 6.47 -41.07
CA ILE A 492 53.00 6.55 -41.94
C ILE A 492 52.72 8.02 -42.32
N ASN A 493 52.72 8.94 -41.35
CA ASN A 493 52.48 10.36 -41.58
C ASN A 493 53.56 11.04 -42.44
N ARG A 494 54.82 10.60 -42.36
CA ARG A 494 55.90 11.12 -43.22
C ARG A 494 55.59 10.95 -44.71
N TYR A 495 54.94 9.85 -45.07
CA TYR A 495 54.53 9.57 -46.46
C TYR A 495 53.10 10.05 -46.74
N LEU A 496 52.24 10.11 -45.72
CA LEU A 496 50.93 10.73 -45.75
C LEU A 496 51.01 12.20 -45.32
N LYS A 497 51.54 13.05 -46.22
CA LYS A 497 51.42 14.52 -46.13
C LYS A 497 49.96 14.93 -45.81
N LYS A 498 49.73 16.09 -45.18
CA LYS A 498 48.43 16.56 -44.64
C LYS A 498 47.24 16.25 -45.56
N ILE A 499 46.37 15.31 -45.21
CA ILE A 499 45.16 15.06 -46.01
C ILE A 499 44.09 16.06 -45.60
N VAL A 500 43.53 16.78 -46.58
CA VAL A 500 42.48 17.78 -46.39
C VAL A 500 41.23 17.28 -47.09
N VAL A 501 40.25 16.86 -46.29
CA VAL A 501 38.99 16.31 -46.80
C VAL A 501 37.90 17.38 -46.76
N ARG A 502 37.26 17.63 -47.91
CA ARG A 502 36.02 18.42 -48.01
C ARG A 502 34.83 17.49 -48.15
N LYS A 503 33.85 17.65 -47.25
CA LYS A 503 32.56 16.95 -47.34
C LYS A 503 31.69 17.66 -48.38
N VAL A 504 31.19 16.93 -49.37
CA VAL A 504 30.31 17.43 -50.42
C VAL A 504 28.97 16.72 -50.29
N LYS A 505 27.90 17.47 -50.05
CA LYS A 505 26.57 16.88 -49.95
C LYS A 505 26.01 16.65 -51.35
N LEU A 506 25.39 15.49 -51.57
CA LEU A 506 24.69 15.24 -52.84
C LEU A 506 23.56 16.24 -53.12
N SER A 507 22.99 16.85 -52.08
CA SER A 507 21.97 17.90 -52.21
C SER A 507 22.47 19.21 -52.83
N ASP A 508 23.78 19.44 -52.79
CA ASP A 508 24.38 20.68 -53.28
C ASP A 508 24.59 20.64 -54.80
N PHE A 509 24.49 19.44 -55.39
CA PHE A 509 24.43 19.27 -56.82
C PHE A 509 23.03 19.63 -57.34
N ASN A 510 22.94 20.69 -58.14
CA ASN A 510 21.70 21.13 -58.78
C ASN A 510 21.86 21.04 -60.31
N PRO A 511 21.45 19.93 -60.94
CA PRO A 511 21.53 19.78 -62.38
C PRO A 511 20.61 20.79 -63.09
N ASP A 512 20.94 21.13 -64.33
CA ASP A 512 20.18 22.09 -65.13
C ASP A 512 18.73 21.63 -65.34
N ASN A 513 18.52 20.31 -65.46
CA ASN A 513 17.21 19.68 -65.57
C ASN A 513 16.93 18.78 -64.36
N LYS A 514 15.82 19.05 -63.66
CA LYS A 514 15.37 18.24 -62.51
C LYS A 514 14.49 17.05 -62.90
N THR A 515 14.09 16.97 -64.17
CA THR A 515 13.32 15.87 -64.75
C THR A 515 14.14 15.34 -65.91
N VAL A 516 14.38 14.02 -65.91
CA VAL A 516 15.40 13.38 -66.74
C VAL A 516 14.76 12.31 -67.61
N GLU A 517 14.90 12.45 -68.93
CA GLU A 517 14.58 11.40 -69.90
C GLU A 517 15.83 10.54 -70.18
N GLY A 518 15.64 9.33 -70.74
CA GLY A 518 16.72 8.34 -70.83
C GLY A 518 17.95 8.78 -71.63
N ASP A 519 17.76 9.67 -72.59
CA ASP A 519 18.81 10.28 -73.42
C ASP A 519 19.56 11.43 -72.71
N GLN A 520 19.04 11.93 -71.59
CA GLN A 520 19.63 13.03 -70.81
C GLN A 520 20.48 12.55 -69.63
N ILE A 521 20.56 11.24 -69.39
CA ILE A 521 21.35 10.66 -68.28
C ILE A 521 22.84 10.98 -68.45
N GLU A 522 23.39 10.86 -69.67
CA GLU A 522 24.81 11.14 -69.94
C GLU A 522 25.17 12.61 -69.66
N GLU A 523 24.26 13.53 -69.98
CA GLU A 523 24.44 14.96 -69.73
C GLU A 523 24.49 15.27 -68.23
N ILE A 524 23.64 14.63 -67.42
CA ILE A 524 23.63 14.81 -65.96
C ILE A 524 24.88 14.20 -65.31
N VAL A 525 25.36 13.07 -65.81
CA VAL A 525 26.64 12.49 -65.34
C VAL A 525 27.79 13.45 -65.61
N LEU A 526 27.79 14.11 -66.78
CA LEU A 526 28.80 15.10 -67.13
C LEU A 526 28.71 16.33 -66.21
N GLN A 527 27.51 16.85 -65.96
CA GLN A 527 27.27 17.95 -65.01
C GLN A 527 27.71 17.60 -63.59
N PHE A 528 27.47 16.36 -63.13
CA PHE A 528 27.94 15.91 -61.82
C PHE A 528 29.47 15.82 -61.77
N GLY A 529 30.10 15.36 -62.85
CA GLY A 529 31.56 15.36 -62.98
C GLY A 529 32.15 16.77 -62.93
N GLU A 530 31.54 17.73 -63.61
CA GLU A 530 31.93 19.15 -63.58
C GLU A 530 31.78 19.74 -62.17
N PHE A 531 30.66 19.46 -61.50
CA PHE A 531 30.42 19.88 -60.11
C PHE A 531 31.51 19.36 -59.16
N LEU A 532 31.86 18.07 -59.23
CA LEU A 532 32.94 17.50 -58.41
C LEU A 532 34.30 18.10 -58.74
N THR A 533 34.57 18.37 -60.03
CA THR A 533 35.80 19.02 -60.48
C THR A 533 35.91 20.43 -59.91
N GLN A 534 34.83 21.21 -59.98
CA GLN A 534 34.78 22.54 -59.38
C GLN A 534 35.02 22.50 -57.86
N GLN A 535 34.37 21.58 -57.14
CA GLN A 535 34.59 21.41 -55.70
C GLN A 535 36.03 21.05 -55.35
N MET A 536 36.71 20.28 -56.20
CA MET A 536 38.11 19.94 -56.04
C MET A 536 39.02 21.15 -56.33
N ASP A 537 38.76 21.87 -57.42
CA ASP A 537 39.55 23.04 -57.82
C ASP A 537 39.47 24.17 -56.79
N GLU A 538 38.27 24.43 -56.25
CA GLU A 538 38.07 25.38 -55.14
C GLU A 538 38.88 24.98 -53.91
N LEU A 539 38.88 23.69 -53.54
CA LEU A 539 39.67 23.19 -52.42
C LEU A 539 41.17 23.34 -52.67
N VAL A 540 41.64 23.07 -53.89
CA VAL A 540 43.04 23.25 -54.29
C VAL A 540 43.45 24.72 -54.20
N GLU A 541 42.62 25.66 -54.67
CA GLU A 541 42.90 27.09 -54.60
C GLU A 541 42.88 27.64 -53.16
N GLU A 542 41.98 27.14 -52.30
CA GLU A 542 42.00 27.43 -50.86
C GLU A 542 43.32 26.98 -50.21
N LEU A 543 43.85 25.82 -50.60
CA LEU A 543 45.12 25.31 -50.08
C LEU A 543 46.34 26.08 -50.61
N LYS A 544 46.29 26.56 -51.85
CA LYS A 544 47.32 27.45 -52.42
C LYS A 544 47.35 28.79 -51.71
N THR A 545 46.18 29.39 -51.47
CA THR A 545 46.07 30.70 -50.83
C THR A 545 46.43 30.67 -49.35
N SER A 546 46.24 29.53 -48.66
CA SER A 546 46.71 29.32 -47.28
C SER A 546 48.20 28.96 -47.16
N GLY A 547 48.88 28.70 -48.28
CA GLY A 547 50.29 28.28 -48.30
C GLY A 547 50.51 26.81 -47.93
N GLU A 548 49.46 26.00 -47.87
CA GLU A 548 49.51 24.58 -47.48
C GLU A 548 49.52 23.59 -48.69
N ASP A 549 49.41 24.10 -49.91
CA ASP A 549 49.41 23.37 -51.21
C ASP A 549 50.47 22.26 -51.31
N ALA A 550 51.72 22.57 -50.97
CA ALA A 550 52.86 21.71 -51.28
C ALA A 550 52.92 20.45 -50.40
N ASP A 551 52.17 20.48 -49.29
CA ASP A 551 52.15 19.42 -48.28
C ASP A 551 50.73 18.90 -47.98
N ALA A 552 49.76 19.20 -48.85
CA ALA A 552 48.38 18.76 -48.70
C ALA A 552 47.93 17.70 -49.75
N LEU A 553 46.92 16.89 -49.40
CA LEU A 553 46.12 16.12 -50.36
C LEU A 553 44.66 16.55 -50.27
N PRO A 554 44.14 17.28 -51.26
CA PRO A 554 42.71 17.56 -51.31
C PRO A 554 41.96 16.28 -51.68
N MET A 555 40.92 15.97 -50.91
CA MET A 555 40.01 14.85 -51.17
C MET A 555 38.57 15.30 -50.96
N LEU A 556 37.64 14.75 -51.75
CA LEU A 556 36.21 14.93 -51.56
C LEU A 556 35.63 13.67 -50.94
N VAL A 557 34.80 13.82 -49.92
CA VAL A 557 33.93 12.77 -49.38
C VAL A 557 32.50 13.14 -49.71
N LEU A 558 31.79 12.25 -50.40
CA LEU A 558 30.38 12.44 -50.74
C LEU A 558 29.52 11.98 -49.55
N GLU A 559 28.62 12.86 -49.10
CA GLU A 559 27.65 12.59 -48.01
C GLU A 559 26.20 12.72 -48.48
#